data_AF-A0A512L6S0-F1
#
_entry.id   AF-A0A512L6S0-F1
#
_cell.length_a   1.000
_cell.length_b   1.000
_cell.length_c   1.000
_cell.angle_alpha   90.00
_cell.angle_beta   90.00
_cell.angle_gamma   90.00
#
_symmetry.space_group_name_H-M   'P 1'
#
loop_
_entity.id
_entity.type
_entity.pdbx_description
1 polymer ?
#
loop_
_entity_poly.entity_id
_entity_poly.type
_entity_poly.pdbx_seq_one_letter_code
_entity_poly.pdbx_strand_id
1 'polypeptide(L)' 'MNASSMKDLFSDEEAALVLEALYGLRKVKLEAMAVLDGEGLQAGSRPFEERDFAVPAINKLIARFDDSDSETGEDRP' A
#
# COMPACT_ATOMS: atom_id res chain seq x y z
N MET A 1 13.35 9.77 20.28
CA MET A 1 13.00 8.45 19.72
C MET A 1 12.77 8.68 18.24
N ASN A 2 13.70 8.26 17.39
CA ASN A 2 13.45 8.24 15.94
C ASN A 2 12.61 6.98 15.71
N ALA A 3 11.31 7.14 15.40
CA ALA A 3 10.51 6.02 14.93
C ALA A 3 11.11 5.57 13.59
N SER A 4 11.77 4.41 13.58
CA SER A 4 12.50 3.92 12.41
C SER A 4 11.56 3.25 11.40
N SER A 5 10.33 2.93 11.79
CA SER A 5 9.27 2.43 10.91
C SER A 5 7.96 3.21 11.05
N MET A 6 7.19 3.29 9.97
CA MET A 6 5.84 3.89 9.97
C MET A 6 4.87 3.06 10.83
N LYS A 7 5.12 1.75 10.97
CA LYS A 7 4.37 0.87 11.88
C LYS A 7 4.52 1.27 13.34
N ASP A 8 5.69 1.77 13.76
CA ASP A 8 5.98 2.14 15.16
C ASP A 8 5.10 3.30 15.67
N LEU A 9 4.40 3.98 14.77
CA LEU A 9 3.43 5.03 15.09
C LEU A 9 2.07 4.48 15.54
N PHE A 10 1.86 3.18 15.42
CA PHE A 10 0.59 2.49 15.65
C PHE A 10 0.79 1.31 16.60
N SER A 11 -0.24 0.95 17.35
CA SER A 11 -0.30 -0.39 17.95
C SER A 11 -0.35 -1.47 16.87
N ASP A 12 -0.02 -2.72 17.22
CA ASP A 12 -0.09 -3.84 16.26
C ASP A 12 -1.50 -4.03 15.67
N GLU A 13 -2.54 -3.79 16.46
CA GLU A 13 -3.94 -3.86 16.00
C GLU A 13 -4.26 -2.72 15.02
N GLU A 14 -3.85 -1.49 15.32
CA GLU A 14 -4.03 -0.36 14.41
C GLU A 14 -3.22 -0.54 13.12
N ALA A 15 -1.99 -1.04 13.20
CA ALA A 15 -1.17 -1.35 12.04
C ALA A 15 -1.81 -2.40 11.14
N ALA A 16 -2.40 -3.47 11.72
CA ALA A 16 -3.12 -4.50 10.97
C ALA A 16 -4.35 -3.91 10.25
N LEU A 17 -5.12 -3.06 10.92
CA LEU A 17 -6.28 -2.37 10.32
C LEU A 17 -5.87 -1.45 9.18
N VAL A 18 -4.78 -0.68 9.34
CA VAL A 18 -4.25 0.19 8.28
C VAL A 18 -3.81 -0.65 7.08
N LEU A 19 -3.11 -1.76 7.32
CA LEU A 19 -2.65 -2.65 6.27
C LEU A 19 -3.83 -3.27 5.51
N GLU A 20 -4.84 -3.78 6.21
CA GLU A 20 -6.07 -4.30 5.61
C GLU A 20 -6.76 -3.22 4.75
N ALA A 21 -6.89 -2.00 5.26
CA ALA A 21 -7.48 -0.88 4.54
C ALA A 21 -6.67 -0.51 3.28
N LEU A 22 -5.34 -0.54 3.33
CA LEU A 22 -4.49 -0.26 2.18
C LEU A 22 -4.61 -1.34 1.10
N TYR A 23 -4.65 -2.62 1.48
CA TYR A 23 -4.91 -3.72 0.55
C TYR A 23 -6.30 -3.61 -0.09
N GLY A 24 -7.33 -3.30 0.70
CA GLY A 24 -8.69 -3.06 0.22
C GLY A 24 -8.76 -1.89 -0.75
N LEU A 25 -8.12 -0.76 -0.42
CA LEU A 25 -8.08 0.42 -1.28
C LEU A 25 -7.38 0.12 -2.60
N ARG A 26 -6.23 -0.58 -2.57
CA ARG A 26 -5.50 -1.01 -3.78
C ARG A 26 -6.40 -1.84 -4.69
N LYS A 27 -7.13 -2.81 -4.12
CA LYS A 27 -8.05 -3.67 -4.87
C LYS A 27 -9.15 -2.86 -5.56
N VAL A 28 -9.86 -2.01 -4.83
CA VAL A 28 -10.94 -1.16 -5.38
C VAL A 28 -10.42 -0.26 -6.50
N LYS A 29 -9.20 0.27 -6.37
CA LYS A 29 -8.56 1.12 -7.39
C LYS A 29 -8.24 0.35 -8.68
N LEU A 30 -7.72 -0.87 -8.57
CA LEU A 30 -7.45 -1.73 -9.73
C LEU A 30 -8.75 -2.19 -10.42
N GLU A 31 -9.79 -2.52 -9.64
CA GLU A 31 -11.12 -2.85 -10.17
C GLU A 31 -11.73 -1.66 -10.93
N ALA A 32 -11.63 -0.44 -10.38
CA ALA A 32 -12.09 0.76 -11.07
C ALA A 32 -11.35 0.98 -12.40
N MET A 33 -10.02 0.77 -12.43
CA MET A 33 -9.23 0.86 -13.66
C MET A 33 -9.70 -0.16 -14.71
N ALA A 34 -9.99 -1.41 -14.30
CA ALA A 34 -10.50 -2.45 -15.20
C ALA A 34 -11.89 -2.12 -15.77
N VAL A 35 -12.76 -1.49 -14.96
CA VAL A 35 -14.06 -1.01 -15.43
C VAL A 35 -13.89 0.07 -16.50
N LEU A 36 -13.04 1.07 -16.26
CA LEU A 36 -12.81 2.15 -17.24
C LEU A 36 -12.21 1.64 -18.55
N ASP A 37 -11.30 0.65 -18.48
CA ASP A 37 -10.73 0.00 -19.67
C ASP A 37 -11.82 -0.76 -20.46
N GLY A 38 -12.70 -1.49 -19.76
CA GLY A 38 -13.85 -2.16 -20.37
C GLY A 38 -14.87 -1.22 -21.01
N GLU A 39 -14.99 0.01 -20.50
CA GLU A 39 -15.82 1.08 -21.08
C GLU A 39 -15.12 1.84 -22.23
N GLY A 40 -13.85 1.52 -22.53
CA GLY A 40 -13.06 2.20 -23.53
C GLY A 40 -12.69 3.64 -23.16
N LEU A 41 -12.76 3.99 -21.87
CA LEU A 41 -12.41 5.30 -21.35
C LEU A 41 -10.89 5.44 -21.22
N GLN A 42 -10.40 6.67 -21.40
CA GLN A 42 -8.97 6.97 -21.45
C GLN A 42 -8.61 8.21 -20.62
N ALA A 43 -7.37 8.23 -20.12
CA ALA A 43 -6.78 9.39 -19.46
C ALA A 43 -6.28 10.37 -20.53
N GLY A 44 -7.20 11.16 -21.10
CA GLY A 44 -6.89 12.05 -22.22
C GLY A 44 -6.63 11.24 -23.49
N SER A 45 -5.37 11.19 -23.95
CA SER A 45 -4.99 10.50 -25.18
C SER A 45 -4.30 9.14 -24.98
N ARG A 46 -4.31 8.60 -23.76
CA ARG A 46 -3.71 7.29 -23.46
C ARG A 46 -4.62 6.43 -22.57
N PRO A 47 -4.46 5.10 -22.58
CA PRO A 47 -5.11 4.23 -21.60
C PRO A 47 -4.78 4.65 -20.17
N PHE A 48 -5.70 4.33 -19.25
CA PHE A 48 -5.43 4.46 -17.83
C PHE A 48 -4.28 3.54 -17.41
N GLU A 49 -3.47 4.01 -16.47
CA GLU A 49 -2.39 3.25 -15.86
C GLU A 49 -2.53 3.26 -14.34
N GLU A 50 -1.88 2.32 -13.67
CA GLU A 50 -1.87 2.21 -12.20
C GLU A 50 -1.52 3.53 -11.48
N ARG A 51 -0.66 4.35 -12.09
CA ARG A 51 -0.25 5.66 -11.54
C ARG A 51 -1.42 6.65 -11.44
N ASP A 52 -2.39 6.56 -12.34
CA ASP A 52 -3.58 7.42 -12.37
C ASP A 52 -4.52 7.11 -11.19
N PHE A 53 -4.35 5.94 -10.59
CA PHE A 53 -5.11 5.44 -9.44
C PHE A 53 -4.28 5.41 -8.15
N ALA A 54 -3.09 6.02 -8.16
CA ALA A 54 -2.14 6.06 -7.05
C ALA A 54 -1.71 4.67 -6.52
N VAL A 55 -1.89 3.60 -7.30
CA VAL A 55 -1.52 2.23 -6.90
C VAL A 55 -0.04 2.12 -6.52
N PRO A 56 0.93 2.73 -7.24
CA PRO A 56 2.33 2.70 -6.81
C PRO A 56 2.60 3.37 -5.46
N ALA A 57 1.84 4.40 -5.10
CA ALA A 57 1.95 5.05 -3.80
C ALA A 57 1.36 4.16 -2.69
N ILE A 58 0.22 3.52 -2.95
CA ILE A 58 -0.38 2.55 -2.02
C ILE A 58 0.57 1.36 -1.79
N ASN A 59 1.19 0.82 -2.83
CA ASN A 59 2.19 -0.26 -2.70
C ASN A 59 3.37 0.14 -1.81
N LYS A 60 3.85 1.39 -1.91
CA LYS A 60 4.93 1.91 -1.04
C LYS A 60 4.48 2.05 0.41
N LEU A 61 3.22 2.39 0.66
CA LEU A 61 2.67 2.45 2.01
C LEU A 61 2.56 1.05 2.60
N ILE A 62 2.02 0.09 1.84
CA ILE A 62 1.95 -1.33 2.24
C ILE A 62 3.34 -1.84 2.65
N ALA A 63 4.36 -1.64 1.80
CA ALA A 63 5.73 -2.07 2.09
C ALA A 63 6.27 -1.48 3.41
N ARG A 64 5.93 -0.23 3.73
CA ARG A 64 6.36 0.41 4.99
C ARG A 64 5.68 -0.14 6.25
N PHE A 65 4.57 -0.84 6.10
CA PHE A 65 3.90 -1.56 7.19
C PHE A 65 4.33 -3.03 7.22
N ASP A 66 4.61 -3.64 6.07
CA ASP A 66 5.07 -5.03 5.93
C ASP A 66 6.55 -5.25 6.31
N ASP A 67 7.43 -4.26 6.14
CA ASP A 67 8.89 -4.33 6.46
C ASP A 67 9.22 -4.43 7.97
N SER A 68 8.26 -4.85 8.79
CA SER A 68 8.39 -4.91 10.25
C SER A 68 9.07 -6.17 10.77
N ASP A 69 9.52 -7.06 9.88
CA ASP A 69 10.25 -8.29 10.22
C ASP A 69 11.68 -8.26 9.65
N SER A 70 12.56 -7.42 10.22
CA SER A 70 14.01 -7.63 10.11
C SER A 70 14.82 -6.94 11.22
N GLU A 71 14.38 -7.06 12.48
CA GLU A 71 15.31 -7.06 13.62
C GLU A 71 15.38 -8.46 14.23
N THR A 72 16.16 -9.35 13.59
CA THR A 72 16.74 -10.51 14.27
C THR A 72 18.25 -10.47 14.10
N GLY A 73 18.96 -10.23 15.19
CA GLY A 73 20.42 -10.20 15.21
C GLY A 73 21.01 -9.84 16.57
N GLU A 74 21.01 -10.80 17.49
CA GLU A 74 22.01 -11.03 18.54
C GLU A 74 22.16 -9.99 19.67
N ASP A 75 21.70 -10.34 20.88
CA ASP A 75 22.62 -10.75 21.94
C ASP A 75 21.85 -11.48 23.07
N ARG A 76 22.17 -12.74 23.33
CA ARG A 76 21.76 -13.46 24.54
C ARG A 76 23.05 -13.94 25.21
N PRO A 77 23.18 -13.78 26.54
CA PRO A 77 24.46 -13.81 27.26
C PRO A 77 25.12 -15.19 27.29
#